data_AF-W2MHQ6-F1
#
_entry.id   AF-W2MHQ6-F1
#
_cell.length_a   1.000
_cell.length_b   1.000
_cell.length_c   1.000
_cell.angle_alpha   90.00
_cell.angle_beta   90.00
_cell.angle_gamma   90.00
#
_symmetry.space_group_name_H-M   'P 1'
#
loop_
_entity.id
_entity.type
_entity.pdbx_description
1 polymer ?
#
loop_
_entity_poly.entity_id
_entity_poly.type
_entity_poly.pdbx_seq_one_letter_code
_entity_poly.pdbx_strand_id
1 'polypeptide(L)'
;MASLPSVSGDQGDLRDPTLEELYTGPVRALPDEIQQMPAEDTACTFCGVSYFVFAEVQALQITVKQYKKTFRDFVRFMECERSVARDLRQQVAELKGSFAELVATCSARVKQISEQNEAYCTVKQEALDQLQQLRKELLESESSRRELQILSKRNEEEQKLSHSLVEQKLRNEILHLSSQMESCKLLSQSQQAAFKEENDRDQQLIRELESKFVEGQQQWTAAERQVVTERDVLKQRLLAMNERVELESSTARQLEGQLTAIREELRRVVAASDTERKSSSQMNSEIIQLKHQLQNLEKTRAQLVSENGRYKDDKYKLEDEINTLRLRADQLQGQLSVSTTSTEKIKNEYTRDLEKLRGEHGNEISRLQRDHAKVIEALKASQNNYLEYLKKETVERQAKGEESSRLARLAMENRLKDAERRANEWKDRALQNASQREVNLLQSMLYLVLGTMLKIQFSQ
;
A
#
# COMPACT_ATOMS: atom_id res chain seq x y z
N MET A 1 -0.73 -36.99 -17.10
CA MET A 1 -1.67 -37.66 -18.00
C MET A 1 -0.86 -38.46 -19.01
N ALA A 2 -0.62 -39.74 -18.71
CA ALA A 2 0.11 -40.64 -19.59
C ALA A 2 -0.92 -41.41 -20.43
N SER A 3 -0.81 -41.27 -21.75
CA SER A 3 -1.66 -41.91 -22.74
C SER A 3 -1.52 -43.43 -22.64
N LEU A 4 -2.65 -44.10 -22.41
CA LEU A 4 -2.76 -45.57 -22.50
C LEU A 4 -2.52 -46.01 -23.95
N PRO A 5 -1.86 -47.15 -24.21
CA PRO A 5 -1.74 -47.70 -25.55
C PRO A 5 -3.11 -48.21 -26.01
N SER A 6 -3.53 -47.79 -27.20
CA SER A 6 -4.68 -48.33 -27.92
C SER A 6 -4.37 -49.78 -28.33
N VAL A 7 -4.94 -50.74 -27.58
CA VAL A 7 -4.99 -52.15 -27.99
C VAL A 7 -6.17 -52.31 -28.93
N SER A 8 -5.96 -52.04 -30.21
CA SER A 8 -6.85 -52.48 -31.30
C SER A 8 -6.43 -53.90 -31.68
N GLY A 9 -6.75 -54.85 -30.80
CA GLY A 9 -6.73 -56.28 -31.09
C GLY A 9 -8.14 -56.78 -30.85
N ASP A 10 -8.73 -57.33 -31.90
CA ASP A 10 -10.08 -57.89 -31.98
C ASP A 10 -10.51 -58.54 -30.64
N GLN A 11 -11.42 -57.87 -29.94
CA GLN A 11 -12.03 -58.38 -28.71
C GLN A 11 -13.00 -59.49 -29.13
N GLY A 12 -12.49 -60.73 -29.15
CA GLY A 12 -13.34 -61.89 -28.99
C GLY A 12 -13.94 -61.82 -27.58
N ASP A 13 -15.17 -61.32 -27.48
CA ASP A 13 -15.97 -61.39 -26.27
C ASP A 13 -15.92 -62.81 -25.71
N LEU A 14 -15.56 -62.93 -24.43
CA LEU A 14 -15.61 -64.18 -23.67
C LEU A 14 -17.08 -64.59 -23.51
N ARG A 15 -17.62 -65.23 -24.56
CA ARG A 15 -18.91 -65.90 -24.58
C ARG A 15 -18.72 -67.38 -24.28
N ASP A 16 -19.66 -67.98 -23.56
CA ASP A 16 -19.71 -69.43 -23.41
C ASP A 16 -19.81 -70.08 -24.80
N PRO A 17 -18.90 -71.00 -25.17
CA PRO A 17 -18.92 -71.65 -26.48
C PRO A 17 -20.26 -72.35 -26.70
N THR A 18 -20.83 -72.15 -27.88
CA THR A 18 -22.04 -72.88 -28.27
C THR A 18 -21.75 -74.38 -28.43
N LEU A 19 -22.79 -75.22 -28.27
CA LEU A 19 -22.66 -76.68 -28.35
C LEU A 19 -21.99 -77.11 -29.68
N GLU A 20 -22.24 -76.39 -30.77
CA GLU A 20 -21.60 -76.61 -32.06
C GLU A 20 -20.10 -76.28 -32.05
N GLU A 21 -19.71 -75.14 -31.48
CA GLU A 21 -18.30 -74.71 -31.37
C GLU A 21 -17.45 -75.64 -30.50
N LEU A 22 -18.07 -76.36 -29.55
CA LEU A 22 -17.41 -77.40 -28.76
C LEU A 22 -17.08 -78.66 -29.57
N TYR A 23 -17.83 -78.95 -30.64
CA TYR A 23 -17.62 -80.12 -31.50
C TYR A 23 -16.77 -79.82 -32.74
N THR A 24 -16.79 -78.58 -33.26
CA THR A 24 -16.01 -78.20 -34.45
C THR A 24 -14.65 -77.57 -34.16
N GLY A 25 -14.38 -77.17 -32.91
CA GLY A 25 -13.12 -76.51 -32.54
C GLY A 25 -12.96 -75.12 -33.18
N PRO A 26 -12.13 -74.24 -32.60
CA PRO A 26 -11.97 -72.89 -33.13
C PRO A 26 -11.27 -72.89 -34.49
N VAL A 27 -11.87 -72.27 -35.50
CA VAL A 27 -11.23 -72.05 -36.81
C VAL A 27 -10.21 -70.91 -36.67
N ARG A 28 -8.99 -71.24 -36.27
CA ARG A 28 -7.83 -70.34 -36.33
C ARG A 28 -6.66 -71.05 -37.00
N ALA A 29 -5.88 -70.30 -37.78
CA ALA A 29 -4.68 -70.82 -38.43
C ALA A 29 -3.68 -71.30 -37.37
N LEU A 30 -3.24 -72.55 -37.52
CA LEU A 30 -2.28 -73.19 -36.62
C LEU A 30 -0.87 -72.63 -36.89
N PRO A 31 0.04 -72.68 -35.92
CA PRO A 31 1.47 -72.46 -36.18
C PRO A 31 1.97 -73.42 -37.26
N ASP A 32 2.79 -72.91 -38.18
CA ASP A 32 3.20 -73.60 -39.41
C ASP A 32 3.81 -74.98 -39.14
N GLU A 33 4.42 -75.18 -37.98
CA GLU A 33 5.08 -76.42 -37.59
C GLU A 33 4.12 -77.58 -37.29
N ILE A 34 2.91 -77.31 -36.78
CA ILE A 34 1.94 -78.34 -36.37
C ILE A 34 1.01 -78.69 -37.55
N GLN A 35 0.78 -77.73 -38.45
CA GLN A 35 -0.02 -77.92 -39.67
C GLN A 35 0.61 -78.90 -40.67
N GLN A 36 1.92 -79.10 -40.59
CA GLN A 36 2.69 -79.99 -41.46
C GLN A 36 2.82 -81.43 -40.92
N MET A 37 2.26 -81.74 -39.75
CA MET A 37 2.33 -83.08 -39.17
C MET A 37 1.16 -83.97 -39.63
N PRO A 38 1.39 -85.27 -39.93
CA PRO A 38 0.32 -86.21 -40.24
C PRO A 38 -0.61 -86.39 -39.03
N ALA A 39 -1.92 -86.55 -39.28
CA ALA A 39 -2.97 -86.57 -38.25
C ALA A 39 -2.72 -87.62 -37.14
N GLU A 40 -2.04 -88.71 -37.49
CA GLU A 40 -1.69 -89.85 -36.62
C GLU A 40 -0.68 -89.48 -35.52
N ASP A 41 0.13 -88.43 -35.72
CA ASP A 41 1.19 -87.97 -34.80
C ASP A 41 0.84 -86.66 -34.08
N THR A 42 -0.40 -86.18 -34.22
CA THR A 42 -0.87 -84.92 -33.60
C THR A 42 -1.14 -85.03 -32.10
N ALA A 43 -1.05 -86.23 -31.54
CA ALA A 43 -1.14 -86.50 -30.11
C ALA A 43 0.13 -87.17 -29.60
N CYS A 44 0.57 -86.78 -28.40
CA CYS A 44 1.75 -87.38 -27.79
C CYS A 44 1.46 -88.85 -27.44
N THR A 45 2.22 -89.78 -27.99
CA THR A 45 2.07 -91.22 -27.76
C THR A 45 2.29 -91.66 -26.30
N PHE A 46 2.95 -90.84 -25.48
CA PHE A 46 3.25 -91.15 -24.07
C PHE A 46 2.14 -90.71 -23.09
N CYS A 47 1.48 -89.56 -23.35
CA CYS A 47 0.44 -89.03 -22.46
C CYS A 47 -0.95 -88.95 -23.10
N GLY A 48 -1.09 -89.27 -24.39
CA GLY A 48 -2.37 -89.29 -25.13
C GLY A 48 -3.00 -87.92 -25.35
N VAL A 49 -2.35 -86.83 -24.94
CA VAL A 49 -2.86 -85.46 -25.09
C VAL A 49 -2.44 -84.91 -26.45
N SER A 50 -3.38 -84.29 -27.15
CA SER A 50 -3.13 -83.60 -28.41
C SER A 50 -2.14 -82.45 -28.22
N TYR A 51 -1.13 -82.34 -29.09
CA TYR A 51 -0.19 -81.23 -29.10
C TYR A 51 -0.89 -79.87 -29.31
N PHE A 52 -2.10 -79.87 -29.91
CA PHE A 52 -2.98 -78.69 -30.01
C PHE A 52 -3.39 -78.16 -28.64
N VAL A 53 -3.92 -79.05 -27.77
CA VAL A 53 -4.34 -78.68 -26.41
C VAL A 53 -3.15 -78.21 -25.59
N PHE A 54 -1.98 -78.81 -25.78
CA PHE A 54 -0.77 -78.39 -25.08
C PHE A 54 -0.30 -76.98 -25.50
N ALA A 55 -0.31 -76.67 -26.80
CA ALA A 55 0.04 -75.35 -27.32
C ALA A 55 -0.94 -74.26 -26.84
N GLU A 56 -2.24 -74.55 -26.84
CA GLU A 56 -3.27 -73.64 -26.32
C GLU A 56 -3.12 -73.40 -24.81
N VAL A 57 -2.91 -74.47 -24.03
CA VAL A 57 -2.67 -74.35 -22.59
C VAL A 57 -1.39 -73.55 -22.32
N GLN A 58 -0.33 -73.73 -23.12
CA GLN A 58 0.91 -72.95 -23.00
C GLN A 58 0.71 -71.48 -23.37
N ALA A 59 -0.02 -71.18 -24.45
CA ALA A 59 -0.37 -69.82 -24.85
C ALA A 59 -1.25 -69.11 -23.80
N LEU A 60 -2.24 -69.82 -23.24
CA LEU A 60 -3.07 -69.36 -22.12
C LEU A 60 -2.22 -69.14 -20.86
N GLN A 61 -1.27 -70.02 -20.57
CA GLN A 61 -0.39 -69.87 -19.41
C GLN A 61 0.54 -68.66 -19.56
N ILE A 62 1.03 -68.37 -20.78
CA ILE A 62 1.84 -67.18 -21.08
C ILE A 62 1.00 -65.91 -20.94
N THR A 63 -0.20 -65.86 -21.53
CA THR A 63 -1.10 -64.72 -21.40
C THR A 63 -1.53 -64.49 -19.95
N VAL A 64 -1.89 -65.54 -19.21
CA VAL A 64 -2.20 -65.42 -17.76
C VAL A 64 -1.00 -64.90 -16.97
N LYS A 65 0.23 -65.32 -17.28
CA LYS A 65 1.44 -64.79 -16.65
C LYS A 65 1.65 -63.30 -16.98
N GLN A 66 1.38 -62.90 -18.21
CA GLN A 66 1.44 -61.50 -18.64
C GLN A 66 0.37 -60.66 -17.93
N TYR A 67 -0.88 -61.11 -17.87
CA TYR A 67 -1.96 -60.45 -17.14
C TYR A 67 -1.67 -60.34 -15.64
N LYS A 68 -1.13 -61.39 -15.01
CA LYS A 68 -0.70 -61.33 -13.60
C LYS A 68 0.41 -60.31 -13.39
N LYS A 69 1.33 -60.16 -14.36
CA LYS A 69 2.39 -59.15 -14.29
C LYS A 69 1.82 -57.73 -14.42
N THR A 70 1.00 -57.47 -15.43
CA THR A 70 0.38 -56.16 -15.65
C THR A 70 -0.54 -55.77 -14.50
N PHE A 71 -1.31 -56.71 -13.94
CA PHE A 71 -2.14 -56.46 -12.76
C PHE A 71 -1.30 -56.09 -11.54
N ARG A 72 -0.18 -56.77 -11.28
CA ARG A 72 0.73 -56.39 -10.18
C ARG A 72 1.35 -55.01 -10.38
N ASP A 73 1.73 -54.67 -11.61
CA ASP A 73 2.29 -53.36 -11.91
C ASP A 73 1.22 -52.26 -11.77
N PHE A 74 -0.02 -52.54 -12.17
CA PHE A 74 -1.16 -51.65 -11.95
C PHE A 74 -1.48 -51.45 -10.47
N VAL A 75 -1.49 -52.51 -9.65
CA VAL A 75 -1.69 -52.41 -8.20
C VAL A 75 -0.59 -51.57 -7.56
N ARG A 76 0.69 -51.80 -7.92
CA ARG A 76 1.82 -51.01 -7.42
C ARG A 76 1.69 -49.54 -7.81
N PHE A 77 1.30 -49.26 -9.06
CA PHE A 77 1.02 -47.90 -9.52
C PHE A 77 -0.10 -47.25 -8.70
N MET A 78 -1.22 -47.95 -8.48
CA MET A 78 -2.33 -47.46 -7.67
C MET A 78 -1.95 -47.18 -6.21
N GLU A 79 -1.07 -48.00 -5.62
CA GLU A 79 -0.54 -47.78 -4.27
C GLU A 79 0.36 -46.53 -4.21
N CYS A 80 1.25 -46.35 -5.20
CA CYS A 80 2.06 -45.15 -5.33
C CYS A 80 1.20 -43.89 -5.54
N GLU A 81 0.18 -43.94 -6.41
CA GLU A 81 -0.74 -42.81 -6.61
C GLU A 81 -1.52 -42.50 -5.32
N ARG A 82 -1.92 -43.53 -4.56
CA ARG A 82 -2.56 -43.32 -3.25
C ARG A 82 -1.62 -42.72 -2.21
N SER A 83 -0.32 -43.04 -2.21
CA SER A 83 0.63 -42.37 -1.31
C SER A 83 0.84 -40.92 -1.72
N VAL A 84 1.09 -40.66 -3.01
CA VAL A 84 1.24 -39.29 -3.54
C VAL A 84 0.01 -38.43 -3.25
N ALA A 85 -1.21 -38.98 -3.44
CA ALA A 85 -2.44 -38.27 -3.11
C ALA A 85 -2.59 -37.97 -1.61
N ARG A 86 -2.08 -38.83 -0.72
CA ARG A 86 -2.06 -38.56 0.73
C ARG A 86 -1.05 -37.47 1.07
N ASP A 87 0.15 -37.53 0.52
CA ASP A 87 1.21 -36.55 0.76
C ASP A 87 0.80 -35.16 0.28
N LEU A 88 0.18 -35.08 -0.91
CA LEU A 88 -0.37 -33.82 -1.43
C LEU A 88 -1.48 -33.26 -0.52
N ARG A 89 -2.38 -34.10 -0.01
CA ARG A 89 -3.42 -33.63 0.93
C ARG A 89 -2.82 -33.12 2.23
N GLN A 90 -1.77 -33.77 2.73
CA GLN A 90 -1.05 -33.33 3.91
C GLN A 90 -0.37 -31.97 3.67
N GLN A 91 0.37 -31.82 2.58
CA GLN A 91 1.00 -30.55 2.21
C GLN A 91 -0.02 -29.41 2.08
N VAL A 92 -1.18 -29.69 1.45
CA VAL A 92 -2.28 -28.70 1.35
C VAL A 92 -2.83 -28.32 2.72
N ALA A 93 -2.92 -29.28 3.66
CA ALA A 93 -3.36 -28.99 5.02
C ALA A 93 -2.35 -28.14 5.79
N GLU A 94 -1.05 -28.44 5.68
CA GLU A 94 0.05 -27.66 6.27
C GLU A 94 0.12 -26.24 5.71
N LEU A 95 -0.03 -26.09 4.39
CA LEU A 95 -0.11 -24.78 3.72
C LEU A 95 -1.32 -23.98 4.19
N LYS A 96 -2.48 -24.61 4.35
CA LYS A 96 -3.67 -23.94 4.91
C LYS A 96 -3.47 -23.50 6.36
N GLY A 97 -2.82 -24.33 7.18
CA GLY A 97 -2.50 -24.01 8.58
C GLY A 97 -1.56 -22.80 8.69
N SER A 98 -0.42 -22.86 8.00
CA SER A 98 0.55 -21.76 7.95
C SER A 98 -0.04 -20.46 7.40
N PHE A 99 -0.89 -20.53 6.36
CA PHE A 99 -1.59 -19.35 5.87
C PHE A 99 -2.55 -18.76 6.92
N ALA A 100 -3.31 -19.61 7.62
CA ALA A 100 -4.22 -19.16 8.68
C ALA A 100 -3.46 -18.48 9.84
N GLU A 101 -2.31 -19.04 10.25
CA GLU A 101 -1.44 -18.43 11.26
C GLU A 101 -0.86 -17.08 10.80
N LEU A 102 -0.43 -17.00 9.54
CA LEU A 102 0.08 -15.75 8.96
C LEU A 102 -1.01 -14.68 8.95
N VAL A 103 -2.23 -15.02 8.51
CA VAL A 103 -3.38 -14.12 8.51
C VAL A 103 -3.73 -13.67 9.92
N ALA A 104 -3.77 -14.59 10.89
CA ALA A 104 -4.02 -14.26 12.29
C ALA A 104 -2.98 -13.28 12.83
N THR A 105 -1.69 -13.54 12.59
CA THR A 105 -0.57 -12.70 13.02
C THR A 105 -0.63 -11.31 12.38
N CYS A 106 -0.88 -11.24 11.06
CA CYS A 106 -1.06 -9.98 10.35
C CYS A 106 -2.25 -9.20 10.91
N SER A 107 -3.39 -9.86 11.16
CA SER A 107 -4.57 -9.21 11.72
C SER A 107 -4.33 -8.65 13.12
N ALA A 108 -3.61 -9.39 13.97
CA ALA A 108 -3.24 -8.93 15.32
C ALA A 108 -2.31 -7.72 15.25
N ARG A 109 -1.33 -7.74 14.35
CA ARG A 109 -0.39 -6.62 14.15
C ARG A 109 -1.09 -5.38 13.59
N VAL A 110 -2.05 -5.55 12.68
CA VAL A 110 -2.88 -4.45 12.18
C VAL A 110 -3.70 -3.84 13.31
N LYS A 111 -4.33 -4.65 14.16
CA LYS A 111 -5.07 -4.16 15.34
C LYS A 111 -4.17 -3.40 16.31
N GLN A 112 -2.98 -3.94 16.59
CA GLN A 112 -2.01 -3.27 17.45
C GLN A 112 -1.60 -1.90 16.89
N ILE A 113 -1.33 -1.81 15.58
CA ILE A 113 -0.99 -0.54 14.92
C ILE A 113 -2.18 0.43 14.96
N SER A 114 -3.41 -0.04 14.76
CA SER A 114 -4.58 0.85 14.87
C SER A 114 -4.77 1.40 16.29
N GLU A 115 -4.61 0.56 17.32
CA GLU A 115 -4.69 0.99 18.72
C GLU A 115 -3.60 1.99 19.08
N GLN A 116 -2.36 1.77 18.60
CA GLN A 116 -1.25 2.70 18.77
C GLN A 116 -1.50 4.04 18.07
N ASN A 117 -2.06 4.01 16.86
CA ASN A 117 -2.41 5.22 16.11
C ASN A 117 -3.52 6.02 16.81
N GLU A 118 -4.54 5.35 17.35
CA GLU A 118 -5.60 6.00 18.13
C GLU A 118 -5.01 6.68 19.37
N ALA A 119 -4.17 5.98 20.13
CA ALA A 119 -3.49 6.57 21.30
C ALA A 119 -2.58 7.76 20.93
N TYR A 120 -1.88 7.69 19.80
CA TYR A 120 -1.09 8.82 19.33
C TYR A 120 -1.96 10.01 18.94
N CYS A 121 -3.10 9.76 18.29
CA CYS A 121 -4.07 10.80 17.93
C CYS A 121 -4.65 11.49 19.17
N THR A 122 -4.98 10.75 20.23
CA THR A 122 -5.49 11.35 21.48
C THR A 122 -4.43 12.23 22.15
N VAL A 123 -3.19 11.75 22.29
CA VAL A 123 -2.08 12.53 22.87
C VAL A 123 -1.80 13.79 22.03
N LYS A 124 -1.81 13.66 20.70
CA LYS A 124 -1.64 14.81 19.80
C LYS A 124 -2.76 15.84 19.99
N GLN A 125 -4.00 15.39 20.16
CA GLN A 125 -5.14 16.28 20.39
C GLN A 125 -5.01 17.00 21.73
N GLU A 126 -4.67 16.29 22.80
CA GLU A 126 -4.41 16.88 24.12
C GLU A 126 -3.29 17.93 24.08
N ALA A 127 -2.20 17.65 23.36
CA ALA A 127 -1.11 18.61 23.18
C ALA A 127 -1.55 19.87 22.40
N LEU A 128 -2.40 19.70 21.38
CA LEU A 128 -2.97 20.84 20.65
C LEU A 128 -3.89 21.68 21.54
N ASP A 129 -4.73 21.04 22.35
CA ASP A 129 -5.62 21.73 23.27
C ASP A 129 -4.83 22.50 24.34
N GLN A 130 -3.75 21.92 24.88
CA GLN A 130 -2.82 22.59 25.78
C GLN A 130 -2.14 23.80 25.12
N LEU A 131 -1.67 23.66 23.88
CA LEU A 131 -1.06 24.77 23.14
C LEU A 131 -2.06 25.92 22.88
N GLN A 132 -3.32 25.59 22.58
CA GLN A 132 -4.37 26.59 22.44
C GLN A 132 -4.64 27.32 23.76
N GLN A 133 -4.65 26.60 24.87
CA GLN A 133 -4.84 27.19 26.19
C GLN A 133 -3.68 28.12 26.57
N LEU A 134 -2.43 27.66 26.43
CA LEU A 134 -1.24 28.50 26.66
C LEU A 134 -1.23 29.75 25.78
N ARG A 135 -1.70 29.64 24.53
CA ARG A 135 -1.81 30.79 23.63
C ARG A 135 -2.83 31.82 24.12
N LYS A 136 -3.96 31.37 24.68
CA LYS A 136 -4.96 32.28 25.29
C LYS A 136 -4.39 32.97 26.53
N GLU A 137 -3.76 32.22 27.42
CA GLU A 137 -3.12 32.76 28.63
C GLU A 137 -2.03 33.79 28.28
N LEU A 138 -1.23 33.53 27.24
CA LEU A 138 -0.23 34.48 26.75
C LEU A 138 -0.86 35.78 26.25
N LEU A 139 -1.95 35.70 25.48
CA LEU A 139 -2.70 36.86 25.00
C LEU A 139 -3.28 37.71 26.15
N GLU A 140 -3.85 37.06 27.16
CA GLU A 140 -4.38 37.71 28.37
C GLU A 140 -3.26 38.34 29.22
N SER A 141 -2.11 37.68 29.32
CA SER A 141 -0.93 38.23 29.98
C SER A 141 -0.39 39.46 29.24
N GLU A 142 -0.35 39.42 27.91
CA GLU A 142 0.05 40.56 27.09
C GLU A 142 -0.90 41.76 27.22
N SER A 143 -2.22 41.53 27.25
CA SER A 143 -3.19 42.61 27.47
C SER A 143 -3.02 43.22 28.85
N SER A 144 -2.89 42.38 29.89
CA SER A 144 -2.63 42.82 31.27
C SER A 144 -1.33 43.64 31.37
N ARG A 145 -0.27 43.21 30.68
CA ARG A 145 1.01 43.95 30.62
C ARG A 145 0.84 45.31 29.95
N ARG A 146 0.06 45.41 28.87
CA ARG A 146 -0.21 46.69 28.19
C ARG A 146 -1.01 47.63 29.09
N GLU A 147 -2.01 47.13 29.80
CA GLU A 147 -2.78 47.91 30.78
C GLU A 147 -1.90 48.45 31.91
N LEU A 148 -1.07 47.58 32.51
CA LEU A 148 -0.11 47.99 33.53
C LEU A 148 0.89 49.04 33.02
N GLN A 149 1.34 48.92 31.76
CA GLN A 149 2.22 49.91 31.15
C GLN A 149 1.54 51.27 30.99
N ILE A 150 0.25 51.30 30.63
CA ILE A 150 -0.53 52.54 30.54
C ILE A 150 -0.70 53.16 31.93
N LEU A 151 -1.04 52.36 32.94
CA LEU A 151 -1.19 52.82 34.32
C LEU A 151 0.14 53.36 34.90
N SER A 152 1.26 52.68 34.63
CA SER A 152 2.58 53.15 35.05
C SER A 152 2.92 54.51 34.45
N LYS A 153 2.72 54.69 33.13
CA LYS A 153 2.97 55.97 32.47
C LYS A 153 2.10 57.09 33.03
N ARG A 154 0.81 56.82 33.24
CA ARG A 154 -0.10 57.80 33.84
C ARG A 154 0.34 58.19 35.25
N ASN A 155 0.73 57.23 36.07
CA ASN A 155 1.24 57.50 37.42
C ASN A 155 2.55 58.32 37.38
N GLU A 156 3.47 58.03 36.45
CA GLU A 156 4.68 58.83 36.24
C GLU A 156 4.36 60.28 35.83
N GLU A 157 3.37 60.48 34.97
CA GLU A 157 2.91 61.82 34.57
C GLU A 157 2.25 62.57 35.74
N GLU A 158 1.40 61.90 36.52
CA GLU A 158 0.79 62.46 37.73
C GLU A 158 1.86 62.84 38.77
N GLN A 159 2.88 62.00 38.96
CA GLN A 159 4.02 62.30 39.84
C GLN A 159 4.84 63.50 39.34
N LYS A 160 5.14 63.58 38.03
CA LYS A 160 5.84 64.73 37.44
C LYS A 160 5.05 66.03 37.62
N LEU A 161 3.73 65.98 37.42
CA LEU A 161 2.85 67.13 37.63
C LEU A 161 2.86 67.57 39.10
N SER A 162 2.75 66.60 40.02
CA SER A 162 2.81 66.85 41.46
C SER A 162 4.14 67.49 41.88
N HIS A 163 5.27 66.95 41.40
CA HIS A 163 6.59 67.49 41.67
C HIS A 163 6.74 68.92 41.12
N SER A 164 6.31 69.17 39.88
CA SER A 164 6.33 70.51 39.27
C SER A 164 5.48 71.51 40.07
N LEU A 165 4.31 71.09 40.54
CA LEU A 165 3.45 71.94 41.37
C LEU A 165 4.11 72.25 42.73
N VAL A 166 4.73 71.27 43.38
CA VAL A 166 5.47 71.47 44.64
C VAL A 166 6.66 72.40 44.41
N GLU A 167 7.42 72.18 43.34
CA GLU A 167 8.55 73.06 43.00
C GLU A 167 8.09 74.49 42.75
N GLN A 168 6.98 74.70 42.04
CA GLN A 168 6.43 76.02 41.80
C GLN A 168 5.96 76.69 43.10
N LYS A 169 5.34 75.94 44.03
CA LYS A 169 4.98 76.45 45.35
C LYS A 169 6.21 76.91 46.12
N LEU A 170 7.26 76.10 46.17
CA LEU A 170 8.52 76.45 46.82
C LEU A 170 9.18 77.69 46.18
N ARG A 171 9.18 77.80 44.85
CA ARG A 171 9.68 78.99 44.14
C ARG A 171 8.88 80.25 44.54
N ASN A 172 7.56 80.16 44.61
CA ASN A 172 6.71 81.27 45.03
C ASN A 172 6.98 81.67 46.49
N GLU A 173 7.16 80.69 47.39
CA GLU A 173 7.52 80.94 48.80
C GLU A 173 8.89 81.61 48.92
N ILE A 174 9.90 81.14 48.20
CA ILE A 174 11.25 81.74 48.16
C ILE A 174 11.17 83.19 47.67
N LEU A 175 10.40 83.46 46.60
CA LEU A 175 10.21 84.82 46.09
C LEU A 175 9.53 85.72 47.12
N HIS A 176 8.50 85.22 47.81
CA HIS A 176 7.82 85.97 48.87
C HIS A 176 8.77 86.29 50.03
N LEU A 177 9.50 85.29 50.54
CA LEU A 177 10.47 85.46 51.62
C LEU A 177 11.61 86.41 51.22
N SER A 178 12.10 86.32 49.97
CA SER A 178 13.13 87.24 49.45
C SER A 178 12.62 88.68 49.39
N SER A 179 11.36 88.89 48.97
CA SER A 179 10.73 90.21 48.99
C SER A 179 10.57 90.77 50.40
N GLN A 180 10.18 89.93 51.37
CA GLN A 180 10.12 90.31 52.78
C GLN A 180 11.51 90.69 53.32
N MET A 181 12.54 89.89 53.02
CA MET A 181 13.92 90.18 53.42
C MET A 181 14.41 91.53 52.87
N GLU A 182 14.18 91.82 51.59
CA GLU A 182 14.60 93.10 50.99
C GLU A 182 13.83 94.27 51.61
N SER A 183 12.53 94.10 51.92
CA SER A 183 11.75 95.11 52.64
C SER A 183 12.31 95.39 54.04
N CYS A 184 12.64 94.34 54.81
CA CYS A 184 13.27 94.49 56.13
C CYS A 184 14.65 95.17 56.03
N LYS A 185 15.43 94.84 55.01
CA LYS A 185 16.74 95.43 54.76
C LYS A 185 16.64 96.92 54.40
N LEU A 186 15.70 97.31 53.53
CA LEU A 186 15.44 98.72 53.20
C LEU A 186 14.98 99.50 54.44
N LEU A 187 14.12 98.92 55.27
CA LEU A 187 13.69 99.52 56.53
C LEU A 187 14.88 99.73 57.48
N SER A 188 15.76 98.73 57.62
CA SER A 188 16.97 98.83 58.43
C SER A 188 17.94 99.89 57.91
N GLN A 189 18.15 99.97 56.58
CA GLN A 189 19.00 101.00 55.96
C GLN A 189 18.43 102.42 56.16
N SER A 190 17.11 102.59 56.07
CA SER A 190 16.44 103.86 56.36
C SER A 190 16.62 104.27 57.83
N GLN A 191 16.44 103.35 58.77
CA GLN A 191 16.68 103.60 60.20
C GLN A 191 18.15 103.96 60.46
N GLN A 192 19.09 103.25 59.84
CA GLN A 192 20.52 103.52 60.00
C GLN A 192 20.93 104.88 59.40
N ALA A 193 20.30 105.32 58.31
CA ALA A 193 20.49 106.66 57.76
C ALA A 193 19.94 107.75 58.69
N ALA A 194 18.76 107.55 59.27
CA ALA A 194 18.19 108.47 60.26
C ALA A 194 19.07 108.61 61.51
N PHE A 195 19.60 107.49 62.03
CA PHE A 195 20.55 107.50 63.14
C PHE A 195 21.86 108.24 62.79
N LYS A 196 22.37 108.10 61.56
CA LYS A 196 23.57 108.84 61.12
C LYS A 196 23.31 110.35 61.05
N GLU A 197 22.18 110.77 60.51
CA GLU A 197 21.82 112.20 60.50
C GLU A 197 21.68 112.78 61.90
N GLU A 198 21.10 112.04 62.84
CA GLU A 198 20.99 112.47 64.24
C GLU A 198 22.37 112.58 64.90
N ASN A 199 23.23 111.57 64.72
CA ASN A 199 24.60 111.59 65.23
C ASN A 199 25.45 112.72 64.61
N ASP A 200 25.27 113.04 63.33
CA ASP A 200 26.00 114.14 62.68
C ASP A 200 25.57 115.52 63.22
N ARG A 201 24.29 115.68 63.60
CA ARG A 201 23.78 116.86 64.31
C ARG A 201 24.40 116.99 65.69
N ASP A 202 24.47 115.89 66.44
CA ASP A 202 25.11 115.87 67.76
C ASP A 202 26.62 116.19 67.68
N GLN A 203 27.31 115.67 66.67
CA GLN A 203 28.73 115.98 66.42
C GLN A 203 28.99 117.42 65.98
N GLN A 204 28.00 118.09 65.37
CA GLN A 204 28.09 119.54 65.12
C GLN A 204 27.89 120.34 66.40
N LEU A 205 26.97 119.93 67.28
CA LEU A 205 26.74 120.56 68.58
C LEU A 205 27.98 120.46 69.48
N ILE A 206 28.68 119.31 69.47
CA ILE A 206 29.92 119.10 70.22
C ILE A 206 31.02 120.05 69.74
N ARG A 207 31.20 120.20 68.42
CA ARG A 207 32.22 121.09 67.85
C ARG A 207 31.98 122.57 68.16
N GLU A 208 30.72 122.99 68.28
CA GLU A 208 30.36 124.34 68.75
C GLU A 208 30.67 124.56 70.24
N LEU A 209 30.51 123.52 71.07
CA LEU A 209 30.84 123.56 72.50
C LEU A 209 32.36 123.55 72.75
N GLU A 210 33.13 122.82 71.93
CA GLU A 210 34.60 122.79 71.99
C GLU A 210 35.24 124.14 71.63
N SER A 211 34.68 124.86 70.65
CA SER A 211 35.11 126.22 70.29
C SER A 211 34.96 127.22 71.44
N LYS A 212 33.86 127.12 72.21
CA LYS A 212 33.60 127.97 73.40
C LYS A 212 34.48 127.62 74.60
N PHE A 213 35.02 126.39 74.65
CA PHE A 213 35.87 125.92 75.75
C PHE A 213 37.32 126.43 75.64
N VAL A 214 37.82 126.64 74.41
CA VAL A 214 39.19 127.14 74.15
C VAL A 214 39.37 128.60 74.58
N GLU A 215 38.31 129.41 74.61
CA GLU A 215 38.35 130.81 75.09
C GLU A 215 38.36 130.94 76.63
N GLY A 216 37.89 129.93 77.37
CA GLY A 216 37.87 129.94 78.85
C GLY A 216 39.12 129.31 79.50
N GLN A 217 39.94 128.59 78.72
CA GLN A 217 41.03 127.75 79.23
C GLN A 217 42.40 128.46 79.24
N GLN A 218 42.44 129.76 79.58
CA GLN A 218 43.70 130.51 79.80
C GLN A 218 43.90 131.01 81.25
N GLN A 219 42.98 130.74 82.19
CA GLN A 219 43.11 131.21 83.58
C GLN A 219 42.98 130.13 84.69
N TRP A 220 42.97 128.83 84.36
CA TRP A 220 42.74 127.75 85.36
C TRP A 220 43.74 126.57 85.26
N THR A 221 45.01 126.85 84.96
CA THR A 221 46.04 125.82 84.75
C THR A 221 47.15 125.87 85.80
N ALA A 222 46.80 125.75 87.09
CA ALA A 222 47.80 125.49 88.12
C ALA A 222 47.39 124.59 89.30
N ALA A 223 46.12 124.20 89.51
CA ALA A 223 45.76 123.51 90.77
C ALA A 223 44.87 122.25 90.68
N GLU A 224 44.36 121.83 89.51
CA GLU A 224 43.35 120.74 89.45
C GLU A 224 43.72 119.54 88.57
N ARG A 225 45.01 119.37 88.22
CA ARG A 225 45.48 118.25 87.38
C ARG A 225 45.83 116.96 88.14
N GLN A 226 45.61 116.87 89.46
CA GLN A 226 46.12 115.73 90.24
C GLN A 226 45.07 114.82 90.89
N VAL A 227 43.76 115.08 90.77
CA VAL A 227 42.72 114.26 91.43
C VAL A 227 41.69 113.65 90.46
N VAL A 228 41.59 114.12 89.21
CA VAL A 228 40.61 113.60 88.23
C VAL A 228 41.16 112.49 87.32
N THR A 229 42.48 112.42 87.11
CA THR A 229 43.14 111.43 86.25
C THR A 229 43.08 109.99 86.79
N GLU A 230 42.99 109.80 88.11
CA GLU A 230 42.94 108.47 88.72
C GLU A 230 41.56 107.80 88.58
N ARG A 231 40.47 108.58 88.48
CA ARG A 231 39.10 108.07 88.31
C ARG A 231 38.79 107.65 86.86
N ASP A 232 39.29 108.39 85.87
CA ASP A 232 38.95 108.13 84.46
C ASP A 232 39.79 106.98 83.86
N VAL A 233 40.98 106.70 84.41
CA VAL A 233 41.81 105.53 84.04
C VAL A 233 41.18 104.20 84.51
N LEU A 234 40.50 104.18 85.65
CA LEU A 234 39.79 103.00 86.13
C LEU A 234 38.50 102.73 85.35
N LYS A 235 37.82 103.78 84.86
CA LYS A 235 36.60 103.65 84.02
C LYS A 235 36.91 103.18 82.59
N GLN A 236 38.01 103.63 81.98
CA GLN A 236 38.46 103.13 80.68
C GLN A 236 38.98 101.68 80.72
N ARG A 237 39.61 101.25 81.81
CA ARG A 237 40.00 99.84 81.99
C ARG A 237 38.80 98.88 82.10
N LEU A 238 37.69 99.35 82.67
CA LEU A 238 36.46 98.55 82.82
C LEU A 238 35.69 98.41 81.49
N LEU A 239 35.67 99.46 80.65
CA LEU A 239 35.10 99.40 79.29
C LEU A 239 35.94 98.52 78.36
N ALA A 240 37.27 98.62 78.41
CA ALA A 240 38.15 97.75 77.62
C ALA A 240 38.08 96.27 78.03
N MET A 241 37.83 95.98 79.32
CA MET A 241 37.58 94.62 79.81
C MET A 241 36.20 94.10 79.35
N ASN A 242 35.17 94.95 79.33
CA ASN A 242 33.82 94.60 78.88
C ASN A 242 33.76 94.35 77.35
N GLU A 243 34.47 95.15 76.56
CA GLU A 243 34.63 94.92 75.11
C GLU A 243 35.39 93.61 74.83
N ARG A 244 36.39 93.26 75.65
CA ARG A 244 37.07 91.95 75.58
C ARG A 244 36.15 90.79 75.90
N VAL A 245 35.30 90.93 76.92
CA VAL A 245 34.31 89.89 77.31
C VAL A 245 33.23 89.74 76.24
N GLU A 246 32.77 90.81 75.60
CA GLU A 246 31.83 90.73 74.46
C GLU A 246 32.48 90.13 73.19
N LEU A 247 33.78 90.40 72.96
CA LEU A 247 34.54 89.75 71.88
C LEU A 247 34.74 88.24 72.17
N GLU A 248 35.02 87.88 73.41
CA GLU A 248 35.11 86.47 73.85
C GLU A 248 33.74 85.76 73.82
N SER A 249 32.65 86.46 74.15
CA SER A 249 31.26 85.97 74.05
C SER A 249 30.80 85.76 72.60
N SER A 250 31.13 86.68 71.71
CA SER A 250 30.82 86.55 70.27
C SER A 250 31.66 85.49 69.58
N THR A 251 32.95 85.37 69.92
CA THR A 251 33.80 84.26 69.44
C THR A 251 33.37 82.91 70.03
N ALA A 252 32.93 82.85 71.28
CA ALA A 252 32.34 81.64 71.87
C ALA A 252 31.04 81.22 71.15
N ARG A 253 30.13 82.15 70.85
CA ARG A 253 28.92 81.87 70.03
C ARG A 253 29.27 81.43 68.61
N GLN A 254 30.30 82.01 68.00
CA GLN A 254 30.76 81.59 66.67
C GLN A 254 31.32 80.16 66.70
N LEU A 255 32.09 79.81 67.72
CA LEU A 255 32.61 78.45 67.92
C LEU A 255 31.49 77.44 68.26
N GLU A 256 30.47 77.83 69.03
CA GLU A 256 29.26 77.01 69.23
C GLU A 256 28.49 76.79 67.93
N GLY A 257 28.34 77.83 67.10
CA GLY A 257 27.77 77.71 65.75
C GLY A 257 28.55 76.74 64.86
N GLN A 258 29.88 76.80 64.89
CA GLN A 258 30.72 75.85 64.16
C GLN A 258 30.61 74.41 64.72
N LEU A 259 30.57 74.24 66.04
CA LEU A 259 30.40 72.93 66.67
C LEU A 259 29.04 72.30 66.38
N THR A 260 27.96 73.10 66.34
CA THR A 260 26.63 72.61 65.94
C THR A 260 26.59 72.23 64.46
N ALA A 261 27.20 73.01 63.58
CA ALA A 261 27.32 72.67 62.15
C ALA A 261 28.12 71.36 61.93
N ILE A 262 29.25 71.18 62.63
CA ILE A 262 30.05 69.95 62.56
C ILE A 262 29.26 68.75 63.09
N ARG A 263 28.49 68.91 64.17
CA ARG A 263 27.62 67.83 64.69
C ARG A 263 26.52 67.45 63.72
N GLU A 264 25.94 68.40 62.98
CA GLU A 264 24.92 68.14 61.97
C GLU A 264 25.50 67.45 60.74
N GLU A 265 26.67 67.87 60.27
CA GLU A 265 27.40 67.18 59.20
C GLU A 265 27.78 65.75 59.61
N LEU A 266 28.26 65.55 60.84
CA LEU A 266 28.56 64.22 61.35
C LEU A 266 27.30 63.32 61.36
N ARG A 267 26.14 63.85 61.78
CA ARG A 267 24.88 63.08 61.73
C ARG A 267 24.48 62.75 60.30
N ARG A 268 24.63 63.66 59.34
CA ARG A 268 24.36 63.40 57.92
C ARG A 268 25.28 62.32 57.34
N VAL A 269 26.58 62.38 57.63
CA VAL A 269 27.55 61.37 57.19
C VAL A 269 27.27 60.00 57.80
N VAL A 270 26.92 59.94 59.09
CA VAL A 270 26.55 58.68 59.75
C VAL A 270 25.27 58.10 59.14
N ALA A 271 24.24 58.92 58.90
CA ALA A 271 23.01 58.47 58.25
C ALA A 271 23.25 57.97 56.82
N ALA A 272 24.08 58.66 56.03
CA ALA A 272 24.48 58.23 54.70
C ALA A 272 25.23 56.87 54.75
N SER A 273 26.21 56.74 55.65
CA SER A 273 26.94 55.48 55.87
C SER A 273 26.02 54.31 56.25
N ASP A 274 25.01 54.55 57.10
CA ASP A 274 24.04 53.52 57.48
C ASP A 274 23.12 53.13 56.31
N THR A 275 22.74 54.07 55.45
CA THR A 275 21.99 53.75 54.22
C THR A 275 22.81 52.94 53.23
N GLU A 276 24.11 53.25 53.07
CA GLU A 276 25.02 52.48 52.23
C GLU A 276 25.24 51.07 52.78
N ARG A 277 25.40 50.90 54.10
CA ARG A 277 25.49 49.57 54.72
C ARG A 277 24.25 48.72 54.47
N LYS A 278 23.05 49.31 54.58
CA LYS A 278 21.78 48.61 54.28
C LYS A 278 21.71 48.20 52.81
N SER A 279 22.00 49.11 51.89
CA SER A 279 22.06 48.82 50.45
C SER A 279 23.07 47.71 50.13
N SER A 280 24.27 47.78 50.74
CA SER A 280 25.32 46.76 50.57
C SER A 280 24.89 45.39 51.12
N SER A 281 24.21 45.35 52.27
CA SER A 281 23.65 44.11 52.82
C SER A 281 22.57 43.49 51.92
N GLN A 282 21.75 44.33 51.28
CA GLN A 282 20.71 43.89 50.36
C GLN A 282 21.31 43.34 49.07
N MET A 283 22.27 44.04 48.45
CA MET A 283 23.03 43.50 47.30
C MET A 283 23.72 42.18 47.66
N ASN A 284 24.28 42.06 48.85
CA ASN A 284 24.95 40.82 49.25
C ASN A 284 23.95 39.65 49.36
N SER A 285 22.71 39.91 49.81
CA SER A 285 21.64 38.91 49.83
C SER A 285 21.21 38.47 48.43
N GLU A 286 21.12 39.41 47.48
CA GLU A 286 20.82 39.14 46.07
C GLU A 286 21.95 38.33 45.40
N ILE A 287 23.21 38.66 45.69
CA ILE A 287 24.37 37.88 45.23
C ILE A 287 24.30 36.42 45.71
N ILE A 288 23.88 36.18 46.95
CA ILE A 288 23.72 34.81 47.48
C ILE A 288 22.60 34.07 46.75
N GLN A 289 21.46 34.72 46.50
CA GLN A 289 20.35 34.14 45.75
C GLN A 289 20.76 33.80 44.31
N LEU A 290 21.42 34.73 43.61
CA LEU A 290 21.93 34.51 42.26
C LEU A 290 22.96 33.39 42.21
N LYS A 291 23.85 33.27 43.21
CA LYS A 291 24.79 32.14 43.31
C LYS A 291 24.05 30.80 43.44
N HIS A 292 23.00 30.73 44.26
CA HIS A 292 22.19 29.52 44.40
C HIS A 292 21.48 29.14 43.08
N GLN A 293 20.93 30.12 42.38
CA GLN A 293 20.31 29.91 41.07
C GLN A 293 21.33 29.42 40.04
N LEU A 294 22.52 30.03 39.97
CA LEU A 294 23.61 29.59 39.11
C LEU A 294 24.00 28.13 39.38
N GLN A 295 24.17 27.76 40.65
CA GLN A 295 24.55 26.41 41.03
C GLN A 295 23.47 25.37 40.66
N ASN A 296 22.19 25.75 40.75
CA ASN A 296 21.09 24.90 40.29
C ASN A 296 21.09 24.74 38.77
N LEU A 297 21.33 25.82 38.02
CA LEU A 297 21.46 25.77 36.56
C LEU A 297 22.68 24.94 36.11
N GLU A 298 23.78 24.97 36.85
CA GLU A 298 24.95 24.13 36.57
C GLU A 298 24.64 22.64 36.77
N LYS A 299 23.88 22.29 37.82
CA LYS A 299 23.43 20.91 38.06
C LYS A 299 22.51 20.41 36.94
N THR A 300 21.52 21.21 36.53
CA THR A 300 20.62 20.83 35.43
C THR A 300 21.37 20.74 34.11
N ARG A 301 22.33 21.64 33.84
CA ARG A 301 23.21 21.55 32.67
C ARG A 301 24.00 20.24 32.67
N ALA A 302 24.58 19.84 33.80
CA ALA A 302 25.33 18.59 33.90
C ALA A 302 24.45 17.36 33.66
N GLN A 303 23.22 17.35 34.18
CA GLN A 303 22.24 16.30 33.93
C GLN A 303 21.88 16.20 32.44
N LEU A 304 21.55 17.32 31.79
CA LEU A 304 21.22 17.36 30.37
C LEU A 304 22.39 16.90 29.48
N VAL A 305 23.63 17.24 29.83
CA VAL A 305 24.82 16.76 29.10
C VAL A 305 24.97 15.24 29.24
N SER A 306 24.72 14.68 30.42
CA SER A 306 24.75 13.23 30.64
C SER A 306 23.65 12.50 29.87
N GLU A 307 22.42 13.03 29.87
CA GLU A 307 21.30 12.48 29.11
C GLU A 307 21.56 12.53 27.61
N ASN A 308 22.08 13.64 27.09
CA ASN A 308 22.46 13.78 25.69
C ASN A 308 23.55 12.78 25.28
N GLY A 309 24.51 12.49 26.18
CA GLY A 309 25.47 11.39 26.00
C GLY A 309 24.80 10.04 25.82
N ARG A 310 23.86 9.68 26.71
CA ARG A 310 23.10 8.43 26.61
C ARG A 310 22.28 8.33 25.33
N TYR A 311 21.60 9.42 24.94
CA TYR A 311 20.82 9.45 23.69
C TYR A 311 21.70 9.28 22.45
N LYS A 312 22.93 9.81 22.46
CA LYS A 312 23.89 9.55 21.38
C LYS A 312 24.28 8.09 21.31
N ASP A 313 24.58 7.46 22.44
CA ASP A 313 24.93 6.04 22.48
C ASP A 313 23.79 5.14 21.98
N ASP A 314 22.56 5.43 22.40
CA ASP A 314 21.37 4.68 21.95
C ASP A 314 21.08 4.92 20.47
N LYS A 315 21.31 6.14 19.96
CA LYS A 315 21.24 6.44 18.53
C LYS A 315 22.23 5.57 17.74
N TYR A 316 23.48 5.47 18.18
CA TYR A 316 24.50 4.66 17.48
C TYR A 316 24.14 3.17 17.48
N LYS A 317 23.59 2.64 18.58
CA LYS A 317 23.11 1.25 18.63
C LYS A 317 21.97 1.00 17.64
N LEU A 318 20.99 1.90 17.60
CA LEU A 318 19.86 1.80 16.66
C LEU A 318 20.31 1.92 15.20
N GLU A 319 21.29 2.78 14.91
CA GLU A 319 21.88 2.88 13.57
C GLU A 319 22.58 1.57 13.16
N ASP A 320 23.30 0.92 14.08
CA ASP A 320 23.93 -0.38 13.84
C ASP A 320 22.88 -1.48 13.61
N GLU A 321 21.84 -1.55 14.44
CA GLU A 321 20.71 -2.46 14.25
C GLU A 321 20.02 -2.26 12.89
N ILE A 322 19.77 -1.01 12.48
CA ILE A 322 19.20 -0.70 11.16
C ILE A 322 20.12 -1.19 10.04
N ASN A 323 21.43 -1.01 10.16
CA ASN A 323 22.38 -1.48 9.16
C ASN A 323 22.40 -3.01 9.05
N THR A 324 22.36 -3.72 10.17
CA THR A 324 22.28 -5.19 10.16
C THR A 324 20.98 -5.70 9.51
N LEU A 325 19.84 -5.05 9.80
CA LEU A 325 18.55 -5.39 9.21
C LEU A 325 18.53 -5.11 7.70
N ARG A 326 19.12 -4.00 7.24
CA ARG A 326 19.27 -3.70 5.81
C ARG A 326 20.10 -4.77 5.10
N LEU A 327 21.24 -5.15 5.66
CA LEU A 327 22.08 -6.20 5.08
C LEU A 327 21.32 -7.52 4.92
N ARG A 328 20.49 -7.88 5.91
CA ARG A 328 19.65 -9.08 5.86
C ARG A 328 18.52 -8.98 4.83
N ALA A 329 17.92 -7.80 4.69
CA ALA A 329 16.91 -7.54 3.67
C ALA A 329 17.50 -7.68 2.25
N ASP A 330 18.68 -7.11 2.01
CA ASP A 330 19.40 -7.21 0.74
C ASP A 330 19.74 -8.67 0.42
N GLN A 331 20.16 -9.46 1.42
CA GLN A 331 20.43 -10.89 1.25
C GLN A 331 19.16 -11.67 0.85
N LEU A 332 18.03 -11.43 1.53
CA LEU A 332 16.76 -12.07 1.21
C LEU A 332 16.24 -11.67 -0.18
N GLN A 333 16.41 -10.39 -0.55
CA GLN A 333 16.06 -9.90 -1.88
C GLN A 333 16.91 -10.57 -2.97
N GLY A 334 18.22 -10.73 -2.72
CA GLY A 334 19.13 -11.51 -3.57
C GLY A 334 18.64 -12.94 -3.76
N GLN A 335 18.32 -13.66 -2.68
CA GLN A 335 17.79 -15.02 -2.73
C GLN A 335 16.47 -15.12 -3.50
N LEU A 336 15.54 -14.18 -3.28
CA LEU A 336 14.28 -14.10 -4.02
C LEU A 336 14.51 -13.89 -5.52
N SER A 337 15.43 -13.00 -5.91
CA SER A 337 15.75 -12.76 -7.32
C SER A 337 16.30 -14.01 -8.02
N VAL A 338 17.17 -14.77 -7.34
CA VAL A 338 17.73 -16.03 -7.86
C VAL A 338 16.65 -17.09 -7.98
N SER A 339 15.81 -17.24 -6.94
CA SER A 339 14.69 -18.18 -6.97
C SER A 339 13.71 -17.85 -8.10
N THR A 340 13.35 -16.58 -8.26
CA THR A 340 12.41 -16.12 -9.29
C THR A 340 12.97 -16.37 -10.70
N THR A 341 14.23 -16.02 -10.94
CA THR A 341 14.88 -16.26 -12.24
C THR A 341 15.04 -17.75 -12.56
N SER A 342 15.33 -18.59 -11.56
CA SER A 342 15.38 -20.05 -11.75
C SER A 342 14.00 -20.63 -12.07
N THR A 343 12.95 -20.15 -11.40
CA THR A 343 11.57 -20.60 -11.63
C THR A 343 11.09 -20.20 -13.02
N GLU A 344 11.39 -18.97 -13.45
CA GLU A 344 11.03 -18.48 -14.79
C GLU A 344 11.77 -19.27 -15.89
N LYS A 345 13.05 -19.63 -15.67
CA LYS A 345 13.79 -20.51 -16.59
C LYS A 345 13.11 -21.87 -16.74
N ILE A 346 12.80 -22.53 -15.63
CA ILE A 346 12.13 -23.85 -15.62
C ILE A 346 10.75 -23.77 -16.32
N LYS A 347 9.97 -22.72 -16.01
CA LYS A 347 8.67 -22.49 -16.66
C LYS A 347 8.82 -22.32 -18.17
N ASN A 348 9.82 -21.56 -18.63
CA ASN A 348 10.08 -21.36 -20.06
C ASN A 348 10.52 -22.66 -20.75
N GLU A 349 11.30 -23.51 -20.08
CA GLU A 349 11.66 -24.85 -20.57
C GLU A 349 10.42 -25.74 -20.72
N TYR A 350 9.59 -25.85 -19.69
CA TYR A 350 8.34 -26.62 -19.79
C TYR A 350 7.39 -26.10 -20.86
N THR A 351 7.29 -24.78 -21.03
CA THR A 351 6.45 -24.17 -22.08
C THR A 351 6.96 -24.58 -23.47
N ARG A 352 8.27 -24.53 -23.69
CA ARG A 352 8.90 -24.96 -24.93
C ARG A 352 8.67 -26.44 -25.23
N ASP A 353 8.80 -27.30 -24.22
CA ASP A 353 8.58 -28.74 -24.37
C ASP A 353 7.12 -29.06 -24.70
N LEU A 354 6.16 -28.37 -24.05
CA LEU A 354 4.74 -28.52 -24.36
C LEU A 354 4.38 -28.04 -25.76
N GLU A 355 4.99 -26.96 -26.24
CA GLU A 355 4.82 -26.48 -27.61
C GLU A 355 5.38 -27.47 -28.63
N LYS A 356 6.55 -28.05 -28.34
CA LYS A 356 7.15 -29.09 -29.16
C LYS A 356 6.24 -30.32 -29.26
N LEU A 357 5.77 -30.85 -28.12
CA LEU A 357 4.83 -31.97 -28.10
C LEU A 357 3.52 -31.65 -28.85
N ARG A 358 2.99 -30.44 -28.69
CA ARG A 358 1.79 -29.99 -29.41
C ARG A 358 2.04 -29.98 -30.92
N GLY A 359 3.20 -29.51 -31.36
CA GLY A 359 3.61 -29.54 -32.77
C GLY A 359 3.75 -30.95 -33.32
N GLU A 360 4.40 -31.85 -32.57
CA GLU A 360 4.56 -33.27 -32.93
C GLU A 360 3.20 -33.97 -33.07
N HIS A 361 2.31 -33.82 -32.09
CA HIS A 361 0.95 -34.38 -32.16
C HIS A 361 0.13 -33.75 -33.29
N GLY A 362 0.26 -32.45 -33.54
CA GLY A 362 -0.39 -31.78 -34.67
C GLY A 362 0.05 -32.33 -36.02
N ASN A 363 1.35 -32.62 -36.18
CA ASN A 363 1.91 -33.26 -37.37
C ASN A 363 1.40 -34.69 -37.54
N GLU A 364 1.30 -35.46 -36.47
CA GLU A 364 0.81 -36.84 -36.51
C GLU A 364 -0.69 -36.89 -36.87
N ILE A 365 -1.51 -36.02 -36.27
CA ILE A 365 -2.93 -35.87 -36.64
C ILE A 365 -3.06 -35.54 -38.12
N SER A 366 -2.27 -34.57 -38.61
CA SER A 366 -2.30 -34.18 -40.02
C SER A 366 -1.87 -35.31 -40.96
N ARG A 367 -0.93 -36.15 -40.52
CA ARG A 367 -0.51 -37.35 -41.25
C ARG A 367 -1.63 -38.39 -41.32
N LEU A 368 -2.22 -38.74 -40.17
CA LEU A 368 -3.33 -39.68 -40.09
C LEU A 368 -4.53 -39.22 -40.92
N GLN A 369 -4.90 -37.94 -40.85
CA GLN A 369 -5.97 -37.37 -41.67
C GLN A 369 -5.68 -37.53 -43.17
N ARG A 370 -4.45 -37.25 -43.60
CA ARG A 370 -4.03 -37.40 -45.00
C ARG A 370 -4.08 -38.86 -45.45
N ASP A 371 -3.62 -39.79 -44.61
CA ASP A 371 -3.59 -41.20 -44.96
C ASP A 371 -5.00 -41.81 -44.94
N HIS A 372 -5.86 -41.44 -43.98
CA HIS A 372 -7.28 -41.77 -44.01
C HIS A 372 -7.96 -41.25 -45.28
N ALA A 373 -7.69 -40.00 -45.68
CA ALA A 373 -8.23 -39.45 -46.92
C ALA A 373 -7.80 -40.25 -48.16
N LYS A 374 -6.52 -40.66 -48.24
CA LYS A 374 -6.04 -41.54 -49.31
C LYS A 374 -6.75 -42.89 -49.33
N VAL A 375 -6.93 -43.52 -48.17
CA VAL A 375 -7.63 -44.82 -48.06
C VAL A 375 -9.10 -44.69 -48.48
N ILE A 376 -9.78 -43.62 -48.06
CA ILE A 376 -11.17 -43.36 -48.49
C ILE A 376 -11.25 -43.18 -50.00
N GLU A 377 -10.35 -42.41 -50.62
CA GLU A 377 -10.35 -42.22 -52.07
C GLU A 377 -10.00 -43.51 -52.83
N ALA A 378 -9.05 -44.31 -52.33
CA ALA A 378 -8.74 -45.62 -52.90
C ALA A 378 -9.95 -46.57 -52.81
N LEU A 379 -10.66 -46.58 -51.68
CA LEU A 379 -11.86 -47.38 -51.49
C LEU A 379 -12.97 -46.94 -52.45
N LYS A 380 -13.23 -45.63 -52.55
CA LYS A 380 -14.20 -45.09 -53.52
C LYS A 380 -13.86 -45.48 -54.95
N ALA A 381 -12.59 -45.40 -55.34
CA ALA A 381 -12.15 -45.82 -56.66
C ALA A 381 -12.39 -47.33 -56.90
N SER A 382 -12.05 -48.17 -55.92
CA SER A 382 -12.30 -49.61 -56.01
C SER A 382 -13.79 -49.97 -56.10
N GLN A 383 -14.64 -49.31 -55.31
CA GLN A 383 -16.09 -49.49 -55.33
C GLN A 383 -16.68 -49.00 -56.66
N ASN A 384 -16.21 -47.87 -57.20
CA ASN A 384 -16.63 -47.39 -58.51
C ASN A 384 -16.25 -48.37 -59.62
N ASN A 385 -15.03 -48.93 -59.60
CA ASN A 385 -14.61 -49.95 -60.56
C ASN A 385 -15.49 -51.19 -60.47
N TYR A 386 -15.84 -51.63 -59.26
CA TYR A 386 -16.74 -52.76 -59.05
C TYR A 386 -18.17 -52.49 -59.54
N LEU A 387 -18.70 -51.29 -59.28
CA LEU A 387 -20.00 -50.86 -59.81
C LEU A 387 -19.98 -50.79 -61.35
N GLU A 388 -18.88 -50.36 -61.95
CA GLU A 388 -18.74 -50.34 -63.41
C GLU A 388 -18.67 -51.75 -63.99
N TYR A 389 -17.97 -52.67 -63.33
CA TYR A 389 -17.97 -54.10 -63.67
C TYR A 389 -19.39 -54.68 -63.60
N LEU A 390 -20.12 -54.46 -62.50
CA LEU A 390 -21.50 -54.92 -62.34
C LEU A 390 -22.43 -54.32 -63.41
N LYS A 391 -22.26 -53.04 -63.76
CA LYS A 391 -23.01 -52.41 -64.85
C LYS A 391 -22.73 -53.10 -66.19
N LYS A 392 -21.46 -53.38 -66.51
CA LYS A 392 -21.08 -54.11 -67.74
C LYS A 392 -21.69 -55.51 -67.76
N GLU A 393 -21.58 -56.26 -66.67
CA GLU A 393 -22.16 -57.60 -66.57
C GLU A 393 -23.70 -57.57 -66.69
N THR A 394 -24.35 -56.58 -66.10
CA THR A 394 -25.81 -56.39 -66.21
C THR A 394 -26.21 -56.11 -67.66
N VAL A 395 -25.49 -55.23 -68.36
CA VAL A 395 -25.71 -54.95 -69.80
C VAL A 395 -25.48 -56.20 -70.65
N GLU A 396 -24.42 -56.97 -70.39
CA GLU A 396 -24.16 -58.22 -71.11
C GLU A 396 -25.24 -59.28 -70.87
N ARG A 397 -25.69 -59.43 -69.63
CA ARG A 397 -26.80 -60.34 -69.27
C ARG A 397 -28.11 -59.90 -69.93
N GLN A 398 -28.37 -58.60 -69.95
CA GLN A 398 -29.53 -58.03 -70.63
C GLN A 398 -29.44 -58.26 -72.14
N ALA A 399 -28.31 -57.99 -72.78
CA ALA A 399 -28.10 -58.25 -74.20
C ALA A 399 -28.26 -59.73 -74.55
N LYS A 400 -27.73 -60.66 -73.72
CA LYS A 400 -27.95 -62.10 -73.88
C LYS A 400 -29.43 -62.48 -73.70
N GLY A 401 -30.13 -61.85 -72.77
CA GLY A 401 -31.57 -62.03 -72.57
C GLY A 401 -32.40 -61.50 -73.76
N GLU A 402 -32.02 -60.37 -74.32
CA GLU A 402 -32.62 -59.78 -75.52
C GLU A 402 -32.35 -60.64 -76.76
N GLU A 403 -31.12 -61.13 -76.93
CA GLU A 403 -30.71 -62.06 -78.00
C GLU A 403 -31.50 -63.38 -77.89
N SER A 404 -31.60 -63.97 -76.70
CA SER A 404 -32.40 -65.17 -76.45
C SER A 404 -33.89 -64.92 -76.71
N SER A 405 -34.42 -63.75 -76.32
CA SER A 405 -35.81 -63.37 -76.59
C SER A 405 -36.05 -63.14 -78.09
N ARG A 406 -35.07 -62.58 -78.81
CA ARG A 406 -35.10 -62.39 -80.26
C ARG A 406 -35.10 -63.74 -80.99
N LEU A 407 -34.23 -64.67 -80.59
CA LEU A 407 -34.20 -66.04 -81.12
C LEU A 407 -35.50 -66.79 -80.83
N ALA A 408 -36.08 -66.63 -79.62
CA ALA A 408 -37.38 -67.21 -79.28
C ALA A 408 -38.52 -66.62 -80.14
N ARG A 409 -38.51 -65.31 -80.40
CA ARG A 409 -39.47 -64.68 -81.33
C ARG A 409 -39.31 -65.22 -82.75
N LEU A 410 -38.09 -65.30 -83.27
CA LEU A 410 -37.80 -65.86 -84.59
C LEU A 410 -38.24 -67.32 -84.71
N ALA A 411 -38.00 -68.13 -83.66
CA ALA A 411 -38.46 -69.51 -83.60
C ALA A 411 -40.00 -69.59 -83.58
N MET A 412 -40.67 -68.71 -82.83
CA MET A 412 -42.14 -68.60 -82.84
C MET A 412 -42.67 -68.13 -84.18
N GLU A 413 -42.03 -67.16 -84.83
CA GLU A 413 -42.39 -66.65 -86.14
C GLU A 413 -42.24 -67.73 -87.21
N ASN A 414 -41.17 -68.53 -87.17
CA ASN A 414 -40.99 -69.68 -88.04
C ASN A 414 -42.04 -70.76 -87.79
N ARG A 415 -42.39 -71.05 -86.52
CA ARG A 415 -43.50 -71.96 -86.19
C ARG A 415 -44.85 -71.44 -86.70
N LEU A 416 -45.05 -70.13 -86.67
CA LEU A 416 -46.23 -69.46 -87.21
C LEU A 416 -46.27 -69.60 -88.74
N LYS A 417 -45.16 -69.32 -89.44
CA LYS A 417 -45.02 -69.54 -90.89
C LYS A 417 -45.22 -71.01 -91.28
N ASP A 418 -44.78 -71.95 -90.45
CA ASP A 418 -45.02 -73.39 -90.64
C ASP A 418 -46.47 -73.79 -90.37
N ALA A 419 -47.13 -73.17 -89.39
CA ALA A 419 -48.55 -73.36 -89.14
C ALA A 419 -49.39 -72.73 -90.26
N GLU A 420 -48.96 -71.60 -90.81
CA GLU A 420 -49.59 -70.89 -91.92
C GLU A 420 -49.42 -71.63 -93.25
N ARG A 421 -48.23 -72.20 -93.52
CA ARG A 421 -48.02 -73.16 -94.61
C ARG A 421 -48.92 -74.36 -94.49
N ARG A 422 -48.99 -74.98 -93.30
CA ARG A 422 -49.92 -76.09 -93.05
C ARG A 422 -51.36 -75.65 -93.29
N ALA A 423 -51.81 -74.52 -92.74
CA ALA A 423 -53.16 -74.01 -92.95
C ALA A 423 -53.48 -73.78 -94.43
N ASN A 424 -52.52 -73.27 -95.22
CA ASN A 424 -52.66 -73.13 -96.66
C ASN A 424 -52.70 -74.50 -97.37
N GLU A 425 -51.89 -75.48 -96.97
CA GLU A 425 -52.02 -76.86 -97.48
C GLU A 425 -53.39 -77.49 -97.14
N TRP A 426 -53.91 -77.23 -95.94
CA TRP A 426 -55.25 -77.66 -95.54
C TRP A 426 -56.34 -76.96 -96.37
N LYS A 427 -56.17 -75.67 -96.67
CA LYS A 427 -57.05 -74.89 -97.56
C LYS A 427 -57.01 -75.42 -98.99
N ASP A 428 -55.83 -75.74 -99.51
CA ASP A 428 -55.66 -76.28 -100.87
C ASP A 428 -56.25 -77.69 -100.98
N ARG A 429 -56.10 -78.53 -99.93
CA ARG A 429 -56.81 -79.81 -99.83
C ARG A 429 -58.33 -79.64 -99.72
N ALA A 430 -58.82 -78.61 -99.03
CA ALA A 430 -60.24 -78.30 -98.97
C ALA A 430 -60.79 -77.85 -100.34
N LEU A 431 -60.01 -77.08 -101.11
CA LEU A 431 -60.33 -76.67 -102.49
C LEU A 431 -60.30 -77.86 -103.46
N GLN A 432 -59.34 -78.77 -103.34
CA GLN A 432 -59.33 -80.04 -104.09
C GLN A 432 -60.53 -80.93 -103.74
N ASN A 433 -60.94 -81.00 -102.46
CA ASN A 433 -62.13 -81.75 -102.07
C ASN A 433 -63.44 -81.08 -102.56
N ALA A 434 -63.47 -79.76 -102.71
CA ALA A 434 -64.59 -79.04 -103.30
C ALA A 434 -64.70 -79.27 -104.81
N SER A 435 -63.58 -79.25 -105.55
CA SER A 435 -63.57 -79.55 -106.99
C SER A 435 -63.90 -81.02 -107.28
N GLN A 436 -63.45 -81.96 -106.43
CA GLN A 436 -63.83 -83.37 -106.55
C GLN A 436 -65.33 -83.61 -106.30
N ARG A 437 -65.98 -82.79 -105.46
CA ARG A 437 -67.44 -82.85 -105.23
C ARG A 437 -68.24 -82.31 -106.42
N GLU A 438 -67.76 -81.27 -107.10
CA GLU A 438 -68.41 -80.75 -108.32
C GLU A 438 -68.31 -81.74 -109.50
N VAL A 439 -67.18 -82.43 -109.66
CA VAL A 439 -67.01 -83.48 -110.68
C VAL A 439 -67.93 -84.69 -110.41
N ASN A 440 -68.10 -85.09 -109.15
CA ASN A 440 -69.00 -86.19 -108.79
C ASN A 440 -70.50 -85.85 -108.96
N LEU A 441 -70.88 -84.57 -108.81
CA LEU A 441 -72.26 -84.10 -109.09
C LEU A 441 -72.57 -84.09 -110.60
N LEU A 442 -71.60 -83.73 -111.44
CA LEU A 442 -71.74 -83.78 -112.90
C LEU A 442 -71.75 -85.23 -113.44
N GLN A 443 -71.04 -86.15 -112.78
CA GLN A 443 -71.04 -87.57 -113.13
C GLN A 443 -72.31 -88.30 -112.66
N SER A 444 -72.91 -87.89 -111.53
CA SER A 444 -74.21 -88.44 -111.07
C SER A 444 -75.41 -87.96 -111.91
N MET A 445 -75.36 -86.76 -112.51
CA MET A 445 -76.41 -86.31 -113.44
C MET A 445 -76.36 -87.05 -114.78
N LEU A 446 -75.20 -87.52 -115.24
CA LEU A 446 -75.08 -88.29 -116.48
C LEU A 446 -75.68 -89.72 -116.35
N TYR A 447 -75.60 -90.33 -115.17
CA TYR A 447 -76.15 -91.68 -114.92
C TYR A 447 -77.67 -91.72 -114.73
N LEU A 448 -78.33 -90.59 -114.40
CA LEU A 448 -79.79 -90.54 -114.30
C LEU A 448 -80.49 -90.32 -115.65
N VAL A 449 -79.82 -89.68 -116.62
CA VAL A 449 -80.39 -89.38 -117.95
C VAL A 449 -80.30 -90.58 -118.91
N LEU A 450 -79.36 -91.51 -118.70
CA LEU A 450 -79.19 -92.70 -119.54
C LEU A 450 -79.90 -93.97 -119.01
N GLY A 451 -80.58 -93.90 -117.86
CA GLY A 451 -81.18 -95.05 -117.17
C GLY A 451 -82.68 -95.31 -117.39
N THR A 452 -83.46 -94.40 -117.99
CA THR A 452 -84.92 -94.57 -118.14
C THR A 452 -85.45 -94.52 -119.58
N MET A 453 -84.57 -94.53 -120.59
CA MET A 453 -84.95 -94.79 -121.98
C MET A 453 -85.00 -96.29 -122.37
N LEU A 454 -84.96 -97.22 -121.40
CA LEU A 454 -84.90 -98.67 -121.65
C LEU A 454 -85.79 -99.50 -120.69
N LYS A 455 -87.06 -99.10 -120.51
CA LYS A 455 -88.12 -99.97 -119.95
C LYS A 455 -89.52 -99.58 -120.48
N ILE A 456 -89.71 -99.82 -121.78
CA ILE A 456 -91.01 -100.18 -122.36
C ILE A 456 -91.17 -101.71 -122.17
N GLN A 457 -92.40 -102.19 -121.96
CA GLN A 457 -92.85 -103.60 -121.86
C GLN A 457 -92.64 -104.34 -120.51
N PHE A 458 -93.64 -104.25 -119.60
CA PHE A 458 -94.53 -105.38 -119.21
C PHE A 458 -95.57 -104.91 -118.16
N SER A 459 -96.85 -104.84 -118.59
CA SER A 459 -98.14 -104.93 -117.86
C SER A 459 -98.41 -103.97 -116.68
N GLN A 460 -99.40 -103.07 -116.67
CA GLN A 460 -100.66 -102.91 -117.41
C GLN A 460 -100.84 -101.47 -117.91
#